data_AF-H3NLH5-F1
#
_entry.id   AF-H3NLH5-F1
#
_cell.length_a   1.000
_cell.length_b   1.000
_cell.length_c   1.000
_cell.angle_alpha   90.00
_cell.angle_beta   90.00
_cell.angle_gamma   90.00
#
_symmetry.space_group_name_H-M   'P 1'
#
loop_
_entity.id
_entity.type
_entity.pdbx_description
1 polymer ?
#
loop_
_entity_poly.entity_id
_entity_poly.type
_entity_poly.pdbx_seq_one_letter_code
_entity_poly.pdbx_strand_id
1 'polypeptide(L)'
;MKKLWGYISLGFAKMVDAIIKGLVVTFEFITNLSEQAKALLLPIFMMVIVSMFIFPLLLLFIFTGPGIILLLVLLLPIIISMLGKGSLRKLYQWQYATNKFLYAYANDMINDTNNRRPYSVYKQEYIDELNRKFEEQRRREEEARRRRQQAENERWERIFEEYFNSFGGGAYTGGSYDGRNTGGYQNPGGYNPFSQFKSQYEQACDVLGVSYNAEYSEIKSSYRKLAKKYHPDLSKENNAEEMFKKVNNAFEFLSEENVRRYKNM
;
A
#
# COMPACT_ATOMS: atom_id res chain seq x y z
N MET A 1 -49.86 37.65 -0.51
CA MET A 1 -49.29 37.28 0.81
C MET A 1 -48.40 36.04 0.78
N LYS A 2 -48.80 34.91 0.16
CA LYS A 2 -48.00 33.67 0.11
C LYS A 2 -46.56 33.84 -0.45
N LYS A 3 -46.39 34.62 -1.52
CA LYS A 3 -45.06 34.92 -2.10
C LYS A 3 -44.13 35.70 -1.17
N LEU A 4 -44.68 36.61 -0.34
CA LEU A 4 -43.91 37.37 0.65
C LEU A 4 -43.33 36.43 1.72
N TRP A 5 -44.15 35.49 2.21
CA TRP A 5 -43.72 34.45 3.14
C TRP A 5 -42.64 33.54 2.54
N GLY A 6 -42.74 33.21 1.24
CA GLY A 6 -41.72 32.45 0.53
C GLY A 6 -40.34 33.12 0.51
N TYR A 7 -40.27 34.42 0.21
CA TYR A 7 -39.01 35.18 0.25
C TYR A 7 -38.44 35.32 1.66
N ILE A 8 -39.29 35.50 2.68
CA ILE A 8 -38.88 35.52 4.09
C ILE A 8 -38.28 34.17 4.48
N SER A 9 -38.92 33.05 4.11
CA SER A 9 -38.40 31.71 4.37
C SER A 9 -37.10 31.41 3.63
N LEU A 10 -36.90 31.96 2.43
CA LEU A 10 -35.63 31.87 1.71
C LEU A 10 -34.50 32.61 2.45
N GLY A 11 -34.79 33.80 2.98
CA GLY A 11 -33.86 34.56 3.83
C GLY A 11 -33.49 33.78 5.10
N PHE A 12 -34.50 33.19 5.75
CA PHE A 12 -34.28 32.32 6.91
C PHE A 12 -33.44 31.08 6.57
N ALA A 13 -33.70 30.42 5.44
CA ALA A 13 -32.91 29.27 4.97
C ALA A 13 -31.42 29.64 4.79
N LYS A 14 -31.13 30.80 4.17
CA LYS A 14 -29.77 31.31 4.02
C LYS A 14 -29.09 31.59 5.35
N MET A 15 -29.81 32.18 6.31
CA MET A 15 -29.28 32.46 7.65
C MET A 15 -28.93 31.16 8.38
N VAL A 16 -29.84 30.18 8.36
CA VAL A 16 -29.62 28.87 8.99
C VAL A 16 -28.44 28.15 8.33
N ASP A 17 -28.35 28.14 7.00
CA ASP A 17 -27.21 27.57 6.28
C ASP A 17 -25.88 28.23 6.66
N ALA A 18 -25.84 29.55 6.80
CA ALA A 18 -24.65 30.28 7.23
C ALA A 18 -24.21 29.93 8.66
N ILE A 19 -25.16 29.81 9.59
CA ILE A 19 -24.87 29.41 10.98
C ILE A 19 -24.32 27.98 11.02
N ILE A 20 -24.98 27.04 10.32
CA ILE A 20 -24.55 25.64 10.29
C ILE A 20 -23.17 25.51 9.63
N LYS A 21 -22.91 26.25 8.53
CA LYS A 21 -21.59 26.31 7.90
C LYS A 21 -20.52 26.79 8.89
N GLY A 22 -20.80 27.86 9.64
CA GLY A 22 -19.89 28.36 10.66
C GLY A 22 -19.56 27.30 11.71
N LEU A 23 -20.57 26.56 12.19
CA LEU A 23 -20.38 25.47 13.16
C LEU A 23 -19.58 24.30 12.58
N VAL A 24 -19.79 23.94 11.31
CA VAL A 24 -19.02 22.88 10.66
C VAL A 24 -17.55 23.29 10.51
N VAL A 25 -17.28 24.51 10.06
CA VAL A 25 -15.90 25.03 9.89
C VAL A 25 -15.15 25.08 11.24
N THR A 26 -15.81 25.52 12.31
CA THR A 26 -15.18 25.53 13.64
C THR A 26 -14.88 24.12 14.14
N PHE A 27 -15.79 23.17 13.90
CA PHE A 27 -15.56 21.76 14.25
C PHE A 27 -14.45 21.13 13.39
N GLU A 28 -14.38 21.44 12.09
CA GLU A 28 -13.27 21.04 11.21
C GLU A 28 -11.93 21.59 11.71
N PHE A 29 -11.89 22.86 12.11
CA PHE A 29 -10.69 23.45 12.68
C PHE A 29 -10.23 22.70 13.93
N ILE A 30 -11.14 22.43 14.88
CA ILE A 30 -10.83 21.69 16.11
C ILE A 30 -10.33 20.27 15.80
N THR A 31 -10.98 19.57 14.87
CA THR A 31 -10.59 18.19 14.51
C THR A 31 -9.28 18.11 13.72
N ASN A 32 -8.99 19.09 12.88
CA ASN A 32 -7.70 19.18 12.19
C ASN A 32 -6.58 19.50 13.17
N LEU A 33 -6.83 20.42 14.11
CA LEU A 33 -5.89 20.73 15.19
C LEU A 33 -5.60 19.51 16.07
N SER A 34 -6.63 18.73 16.40
CA SER A 34 -6.46 17.50 17.19
C SER A 34 -5.73 16.40 16.44
N GLU A 35 -5.89 16.28 15.12
CA GLU A 35 -5.09 15.36 14.28
C GLU A 35 -3.61 15.74 14.25
N GLN A 36 -3.29 17.03 14.12
CA GLN A 36 -1.91 17.51 14.20
C GLN A 36 -1.31 17.24 15.58
N ALA A 37 -2.06 17.51 16.64
CA ALA A 37 -1.65 17.20 18.01
C ALA A 37 -1.44 15.69 18.21
N LYS A 38 -2.33 14.84 17.68
CA LYS A 38 -2.20 13.38 17.75
C LYS A 38 -0.90 12.90 17.10
N ALA A 39 -0.53 13.44 15.94
CA ALA A 39 0.70 13.04 15.25
C ALA A 39 1.96 13.26 16.11
N LEU A 40 1.98 14.33 16.92
CA LEU A 40 3.06 14.64 17.84
C LEU A 40 2.97 13.89 19.17
N LEU A 41 1.76 13.73 19.72
CA LEU A 41 1.54 13.14 21.04
C LEU A 41 1.52 11.61 21.05
N LEU A 42 1.16 10.95 19.93
CA LEU A 42 1.11 9.49 19.84
C LEU A 42 2.46 8.81 20.10
N PRO A 43 3.61 9.24 19.56
CA PRO A 43 4.89 8.62 19.90
C PRO A 43 5.24 8.82 21.39
N ILE A 44 4.93 9.99 21.95
CA ILE A 44 5.12 10.28 23.39
C ILE A 44 4.24 9.36 24.24
N PHE A 45 2.97 9.16 23.85
CA PHE A 45 2.07 8.21 24.49
C PHE A 45 2.65 6.80 24.52
N MET A 46 3.17 6.33 23.38
CA MET A 46 3.76 5.01 23.27
C MET A 46 5.02 4.89 24.13
N MET A 47 5.85 5.93 24.19
CA MET A 47 7.00 5.97 25.10
C MET A 47 6.57 5.89 26.57
N VAL A 48 5.51 6.61 26.96
CA VAL A 48 4.96 6.54 28.32
C VAL A 48 4.47 5.12 28.62
N ILE A 49 3.73 4.48 27.71
CA ILE A 49 3.27 3.09 27.89
C ILE A 49 4.47 2.14 28.06
N VAL A 50 5.48 2.22 27.20
CA VAL A 50 6.68 1.37 27.29
C VAL A 50 7.41 1.62 28.62
N SER A 51 7.53 2.88 29.05
CA SER A 51 8.14 3.23 30.33
C SER A 51 7.38 2.68 31.54
N MET A 52 6.06 2.50 31.45
CA MET A 52 5.24 1.91 32.52
C MET A 52 5.54 0.43 32.73
N PHE A 53 5.94 -0.31 31.69
CA PHE A 53 6.39 -1.70 31.83
C PHE A 53 7.79 -1.80 32.43
N ILE A 54 8.66 -0.83 32.16
CA ILE A 54 10.04 -0.80 32.66
C ILE A 54 10.09 -0.29 34.11
N PHE A 55 9.25 0.68 34.46
CA PHE A 55 9.21 1.32 35.78
C PHE A 55 7.80 1.28 36.38
N PRO A 56 7.44 0.21 37.11
CA PRO A 56 6.09 0.00 37.63
C PRO A 56 5.60 1.09 38.59
N LEU A 57 6.51 1.80 39.28
CA LEU A 57 6.14 2.90 40.19
C LEU A 57 5.55 4.11 39.44
N LEU A 58 5.82 4.26 38.13
CA LEU A 58 5.24 5.30 37.29
C LEU A 58 3.72 5.14 37.17
N LEU A 59 3.20 3.90 37.25
CA LEU A 59 1.76 3.64 37.25
C LEU A 59 1.05 4.36 38.40
N LEU A 60 1.66 4.43 39.59
CA LEU A 60 1.07 5.11 40.74
C LEU A 60 0.99 6.63 40.52
N PHE A 61 1.96 7.20 39.79
CA PHE A 61 1.95 8.63 39.47
C PHE A 61 0.76 9.02 38.59
N ILE A 62 0.30 8.13 37.69
CA ILE A 62 -0.86 8.40 36.81
C ILE A 62 -2.16 8.61 37.60
N PHE A 63 -2.29 7.96 38.77
CA PHE A 63 -3.46 8.13 39.63
C PHE A 63 -3.39 9.37 40.53
N THR A 64 -2.30 10.15 40.46
CA THR A 64 -2.20 11.43 41.16
C THR A 64 -2.92 12.53 40.36
N GLY A 65 -3.41 13.57 41.04
CA GLY A 65 -4.02 14.74 40.40
C GLY A 65 -3.23 15.28 39.18
N PRO A 66 -1.92 15.57 39.30
CA PRO A 66 -1.13 16.03 38.15
C PRO A 66 -0.94 14.95 37.08
N GLY A 67 -0.81 13.68 37.45
CA GLY A 67 -0.71 12.57 36.50
C GLY A 67 -1.97 12.39 35.65
N ILE A 68 -3.15 12.52 36.26
CA ILE A 68 -4.44 12.46 35.56
C ILE A 68 -4.54 13.61 34.54
N ILE A 69 -4.13 14.83 34.92
CA ILE A 69 -4.16 15.98 34.02
C ILE A 69 -3.25 15.75 32.81
N LEU A 70 -2.03 15.24 33.01
CA LEU A 70 -1.11 14.92 31.91
C LEU A 70 -1.68 13.85 30.98
N LEU A 71 -2.30 12.80 31.54
CA LEU A 71 -2.95 11.74 30.79
C LEU A 71 -4.14 12.28 29.98
N LEU A 72 -4.95 13.18 30.56
CA LEU A 72 -6.06 13.82 29.86
C LEU A 72 -5.56 14.73 28.73
N VAL A 73 -4.53 15.55 28.95
CA VAL A 73 -3.93 16.40 27.90
C VAL A 73 -3.42 15.55 26.74
N LEU A 74 -2.87 14.39 27.05
CA LEU A 74 -2.32 13.48 26.06
C LEU A 74 -3.41 12.71 25.31
N LEU A 75 -4.45 12.23 26.00
CA LEU A 75 -5.53 11.43 25.40
C LEU A 75 -6.62 12.28 24.72
N LEU A 76 -6.92 13.48 25.22
CA LEU A 76 -8.04 14.30 24.74
C LEU A 76 -7.94 14.59 23.23
N PRO A 77 -6.79 15.01 22.66
CA PRO A 77 -6.67 15.21 21.21
C PRO A 77 -6.85 13.90 20.42
N ILE A 78 -6.39 12.77 20.97
CA ILE A 78 -6.52 11.44 20.37
C ILE A 78 -8.01 11.05 20.30
N ILE A 79 -8.74 11.23 21.40
CA ILE A 79 -10.18 10.94 21.50
C ILE A 79 -10.97 11.83 20.54
N ILE A 80 -10.70 13.14 20.51
CA ILE A 80 -11.36 14.08 19.60
C ILE A 80 -11.08 13.73 18.13
N SER A 81 -9.85 13.35 17.78
CA SER A 81 -9.49 12.92 16.41
C SER A 81 -10.26 11.67 15.99
N MET A 82 -10.39 10.67 16.88
CA MET A 82 -11.16 9.46 16.59
C MET A 82 -12.65 9.75 16.38
N LEU A 83 -13.23 10.65 17.18
CA LEU A 83 -14.63 11.05 17.06
C LEU A 83 -14.88 11.99 15.86
N GLY A 84 -13.88 12.78 15.49
CA GLY A 84 -13.99 13.89 14.53
C GLY A 84 -14.42 13.45 13.13
N LYS A 85 -13.77 12.43 12.56
CA LYS A 85 -14.02 12.01 11.17
C LYS A 85 -15.44 11.45 10.95
N GLY A 86 -15.95 10.70 11.91
CA GLY A 86 -17.32 10.15 11.85
C GLY A 86 -18.39 11.21 12.14
N SER A 87 -18.12 12.08 13.11
CA SER A 87 -19.06 13.13 13.53
C SER A 87 -19.20 14.24 12.48
N LEU A 88 -18.09 14.67 11.85
CA LEU A 88 -18.11 15.62 10.74
C LEU A 88 -19.00 15.13 9.60
N ARG A 89 -18.87 13.87 9.20
CA ARG A 89 -19.70 13.29 8.14
C ARG A 89 -21.20 13.39 8.45
N LYS A 90 -21.60 13.16 9.71
CA LYS A 90 -22.99 13.28 10.16
C LYS A 90 -23.46 14.73 10.19
N LEU A 91 -22.60 15.66 10.60
CA LEU A 91 -22.89 17.10 10.55
C LEU A 91 -23.08 17.59 9.12
N TYR A 92 -22.21 17.19 8.20
CA TYR A 92 -22.35 17.47 6.77
C TYR A 92 -23.64 16.89 6.17
N GLN A 93 -24.00 15.65 6.53
CA GLN A 93 -25.27 15.04 6.15
C GLN A 93 -26.46 15.88 6.61
N TRP A 94 -26.45 16.28 7.88
CA TRP A 94 -27.53 17.06 8.48
C TRP A 94 -27.62 18.45 7.86
N GLN A 95 -26.49 19.13 7.67
CA GLN A 95 -26.41 20.42 6.99
C GLN A 95 -26.96 20.33 5.56
N TYR A 96 -26.47 19.41 4.74
CA TYR A 96 -26.90 19.28 3.34
C TYR A 96 -28.40 19.01 3.24
N ALA A 97 -28.90 18.04 4.02
CA ALA A 97 -30.31 17.68 4.00
C ALA A 97 -31.21 18.84 4.47
N THR A 98 -30.78 19.56 5.51
CA THR A 98 -31.49 20.74 6.03
C THR A 98 -31.50 21.86 5.02
N ASN A 99 -30.35 22.14 4.41
CA ASN A 99 -30.22 23.18 3.40
C ASN A 99 -31.14 22.90 2.20
N LYS A 100 -31.06 21.69 1.65
CA LYS A 100 -31.87 21.26 0.50
C LYS A 100 -33.36 21.25 0.82
N PHE A 101 -33.74 20.81 2.02
CA PHE A 101 -35.12 20.84 2.50
C PHE A 101 -35.66 22.27 2.65
N LEU A 102 -34.91 23.16 3.31
CA LEU A 102 -35.33 24.55 3.54
C LEU A 102 -35.46 25.34 2.23
N TYR A 103 -34.52 25.15 1.30
CA TYR A 103 -34.62 25.75 -0.03
C TYR A 103 -35.80 25.21 -0.83
N ALA A 104 -36.03 23.89 -0.82
CA ALA A 104 -37.17 23.29 -1.51
C ALA A 104 -38.51 23.78 -0.91
N TYR A 105 -38.59 23.90 0.41
CA TYR A 105 -39.75 24.42 1.11
C TYR A 105 -40.02 25.89 0.79
N ALA A 106 -38.99 26.74 0.80
CA ALA A 106 -39.11 28.14 0.43
C ALA A 106 -39.56 28.29 -1.04
N ASN A 107 -38.99 27.50 -1.95
CA ASN A 107 -39.32 27.54 -3.37
C ASN A 107 -40.75 27.04 -3.67
N ASP A 108 -41.22 26.02 -2.95
CA ASP A 108 -42.60 25.55 -3.03
C ASP A 108 -43.60 26.64 -2.62
N MET A 109 -43.30 27.42 -1.58
CA MET A 109 -44.14 28.55 -1.17
C MET A 109 -44.14 29.72 -2.16
N ILE A 110 -43.06 29.91 -2.92
CA ILE A 110 -42.96 30.95 -3.96
C ILE A 110 -43.75 30.54 -5.22
N ASN A 111 -43.65 29.27 -5.63
CA ASN A 111 -44.16 28.77 -6.90
C ASN A 111 -45.50 28.02 -6.80
N ASP A 112 -46.02 27.78 -5.59
CA ASP A 112 -47.28 27.06 -5.31
C ASP A 112 -47.32 25.66 -5.97
N THR A 113 -46.19 24.97 -5.99
CA THR A 113 -45.99 23.69 -6.70
C THR A 113 -46.53 22.47 -5.96
N ASN A 114 -46.96 22.63 -4.70
CA ASN A 114 -47.44 21.60 -3.77
C ASN A 114 -46.63 20.29 -3.77
N ASN A 115 -45.31 20.37 -4.04
CA ASN A 115 -44.43 19.22 -4.28
C ASN A 115 -43.48 19.02 -3.09
N ARG A 116 -44.06 18.90 -1.90
CA ARG A 116 -43.30 18.80 -0.66
C ARG A 116 -42.83 17.38 -0.44
N ARG A 117 -41.51 17.18 -0.45
CA ARG A 117 -40.88 15.90 -0.11
C ARG A 117 -40.47 15.89 1.36
N PRO A 118 -40.60 14.74 2.07
CA PRO A 118 -40.17 14.65 3.45
C PRO A 118 -38.64 14.76 3.56
N TYR A 119 -38.15 15.27 4.70
CA TYR A 119 -36.72 15.45 4.99
C TYR A 119 -35.87 14.18 4.77
N SER A 120 -36.45 13.00 5.03
CA SER A 120 -35.78 11.70 4.85
C SER A 120 -35.31 11.47 3.41
N VAL A 121 -36.03 11.97 2.40
CA VAL A 121 -35.66 11.83 0.98
C VAL A 121 -34.38 12.61 0.68
N TYR A 122 -34.28 13.85 1.15
CA TYR A 122 -33.08 14.68 0.95
C TYR A 122 -31.85 14.11 1.67
N LYS A 123 -32.05 13.54 2.86
CA LYS A 123 -31.00 12.81 3.58
C LYS A 123 -30.52 11.59 2.79
N GLN A 124 -31.45 10.83 2.21
CA GLN A 124 -31.12 9.62 1.44
C GLN A 124 -30.36 9.95 0.16
N GLU A 125 -30.79 10.97 -0.59
CA GLU A 125 -30.10 11.42 -1.81
C GLU A 125 -28.63 11.77 -1.56
N TYR A 126 -28.32 12.42 -0.43
CA TYR A 126 -26.93 12.70 -0.04
C TYR A 126 -26.13 11.42 0.24
N ILE A 127 -26.74 10.45 0.94
CA ILE A 127 -26.09 9.17 1.24
C ILE A 127 -25.76 8.45 -0.07
N ASP A 128 -26.70 8.43 -1.01
CA ASP A 128 -26.52 7.79 -2.31
C ASP A 128 -25.47 8.51 -3.17
N GLU A 129 -25.40 9.84 -3.13
CA GLU A 129 -24.34 10.62 -3.80
C GLU A 129 -22.96 10.32 -3.20
N LEU A 130 -22.87 10.24 -1.87
CA LEU A 130 -21.63 9.97 -1.18
C LEU A 130 -21.13 8.55 -1.44
N ASN A 131 -22.03 7.55 -1.46
CA ASN A 131 -21.70 6.18 -1.81
C ASN A 131 -21.16 6.08 -3.24
N ARG A 132 -21.78 6.79 -4.20
CA ARG A 132 -21.27 6.87 -5.59
C ARG A 132 -19.85 7.43 -5.67
N LYS A 133 -19.55 8.52 -4.94
CA LYS A 133 -18.19 9.09 -4.90
C LYS A 133 -17.16 8.12 -4.31
N PHE A 134 -17.52 7.39 -3.26
CA PHE A 134 -16.63 6.38 -2.69
C PHE A 134 -16.40 5.21 -3.65
N GLU A 135 -17.44 4.73 -4.35
CA GLU A 135 -17.31 3.69 -5.37
C GLU A 135 -16.40 4.13 -6.53
N GLU A 136 -16.56 5.36 -7.02
CA GLU A 136 -15.70 5.93 -8.05
C GLU A 136 -14.23 6.03 -7.60
N GLN A 137 -13.98 6.48 -6.36
CA GLN A 137 -12.62 6.52 -5.82
C GLN A 137 -11.99 5.14 -5.74
N ARG A 138 -12.72 4.13 -5.26
CA ARG A 138 -12.21 2.75 -5.20
C ARG A 138 -11.88 2.21 -6.58
N ARG A 139 -12.75 2.45 -7.58
CA ARG A 139 -12.48 2.04 -8.97
C ARG A 139 -11.21 2.71 -9.52
N ARG A 140 -11.03 4.01 -9.31
CA ARG A 140 -9.83 4.74 -9.74
C ARG A 140 -8.56 4.23 -9.05
N GLU A 141 -8.62 3.91 -7.77
CA GLU A 141 -7.49 3.33 -7.04
C GLU A 141 -7.14 1.94 -7.54
N GLU A 142 -8.13 1.09 -7.80
CA GLU A 142 -7.92 -0.26 -8.37
C GLU A 142 -7.32 -0.18 -9.77
N GLU A 143 -7.83 0.69 -10.64
CA GLU A 143 -7.26 0.95 -11.95
C GLU A 143 -5.83 1.49 -11.86
N ALA A 144 -5.57 2.44 -10.96
CA ALA A 144 -4.23 2.99 -10.74
C ALA A 144 -3.25 1.91 -10.22
N ARG A 145 -3.69 1.02 -9.33
CA ARG A 145 -2.88 -0.12 -8.85
C ARG A 145 -2.56 -1.08 -9.99
N ARG A 146 -3.55 -1.42 -10.82
CA ARG A 146 -3.35 -2.27 -12.01
C ARG A 146 -2.38 -1.64 -13.00
N ARG A 147 -2.53 -0.34 -13.30
CA ARG A 147 -1.60 0.40 -14.17
C ARG A 147 -0.18 0.45 -13.60
N ARG A 148 -0.02 0.65 -12.29
CA ARG A 148 1.28 0.63 -11.64
C ARG A 148 1.94 -0.74 -11.72
N GLN A 149 1.18 -1.81 -11.47
CA GLN A 149 1.68 -3.18 -11.62
C GLN A 149 2.07 -3.49 -13.07
N GLN A 150 1.27 -3.08 -14.05
CA GLN A 150 1.60 -3.24 -15.46
C GLN A 150 2.86 -2.45 -15.85
N ALA A 151 2.93 -1.17 -15.51
CA ALA A 151 4.10 -0.33 -15.81
C ALA A 151 5.37 -0.83 -15.11
N GLU A 152 5.25 -1.37 -13.89
CA GLU A 152 6.36 -2.00 -13.18
C GLU A 152 6.82 -3.28 -13.90
N ASN A 153 5.88 -4.13 -14.31
CA ASN A 153 6.19 -5.35 -15.07
C ASN A 153 6.84 -5.01 -16.42
N GLU A 154 6.32 -4.04 -17.17
CA GLU A 154 6.91 -3.58 -18.43
C GLU A 154 8.31 -2.99 -18.24
N ARG A 155 8.51 -2.20 -17.18
CA ARG A 155 9.84 -1.68 -16.84
C ARG A 155 10.81 -2.81 -16.53
N TRP A 156 10.36 -3.83 -15.80
CA TRP A 156 11.16 -5.01 -15.49
C TRP A 156 11.51 -5.83 -16.73
N GLU A 157 10.56 -6.05 -17.63
CA GLU A 157 10.84 -6.75 -18.89
C GLU A 157 11.87 -5.98 -19.73
N ARG A 158 11.80 -4.64 -19.78
CA ARG A 158 12.83 -3.84 -20.48
C ARG A 158 14.21 -3.98 -19.85
N ILE A 159 14.32 -3.84 -18.53
CA ILE A 159 15.59 -4.00 -17.80
C ILE A 159 16.14 -5.42 -18.00
N PHE A 160 15.26 -6.42 -17.93
CA PHE A 160 15.62 -7.82 -18.16
C PHE A 160 16.16 -8.05 -19.57
N GLU A 161 15.47 -7.56 -20.61
CA GLU A 161 15.90 -7.71 -22.00
C GLU A 161 17.21 -6.96 -22.29
N GLU A 162 17.37 -5.75 -21.77
CA GLU A 162 18.62 -4.98 -21.89
C GLU A 162 19.79 -5.72 -21.23
N TYR A 163 19.57 -6.23 -20.02
CA TYR A 163 20.54 -7.04 -19.29
C TYR A 163 20.87 -8.33 -20.06
N PHE A 164 19.87 -9.09 -20.48
CA PHE A 164 20.06 -10.36 -21.20
C PHE A 164 20.84 -10.14 -22.51
N ASN A 165 20.50 -9.09 -23.26
CA ASN A 165 21.22 -8.72 -24.48
C ASN A 165 22.64 -8.24 -24.20
N SER A 166 22.90 -7.61 -23.05
CA SER A 166 24.26 -7.25 -22.61
C SER A 166 25.13 -8.48 -22.30
N PHE A 167 24.53 -9.62 -21.93
CA PHE A 167 25.24 -10.91 -21.79
C PHE A 167 25.28 -11.70 -23.10
N GLY A 168 24.28 -11.54 -23.97
CA GLY A 168 24.08 -12.31 -25.21
C GLY A 168 24.61 -11.67 -26.50
N GLY A 169 25.37 -10.58 -26.43
CA GLY A 169 25.83 -9.80 -27.60
C GLY A 169 27.31 -9.93 -27.95
N GLY A 170 28.07 -10.79 -27.26
CA GLY A 170 29.49 -11.02 -27.54
C GLY A 170 29.73 -12.48 -27.85
N ALA A 171 30.13 -12.78 -29.09
CA ALA A 171 30.80 -14.02 -29.41
C ALA A 171 32.07 -14.14 -28.54
N TYR A 172 31.98 -14.82 -27.40
CA TYR A 172 33.13 -15.16 -26.59
C TYR A 172 33.49 -16.62 -26.83
N THR A 173 34.37 -16.78 -27.81
CA THR A 173 35.43 -17.77 -27.82
C THR A 173 35.99 -18.01 -26.42
N GLY A 174 35.90 -19.26 -25.95
CA GLY A 174 36.81 -19.91 -25.00
C GLY A 174 37.37 -19.05 -23.85
N GLY A 175 36.61 -18.90 -22.77
CA GLY A 175 37.15 -18.53 -21.47
C GLY A 175 37.31 -19.77 -20.60
N SER A 176 38.55 -20.22 -20.39
CA SER A 176 38.88 -21.27 -19.44
C SER A 176 38.34 -20.92 -18.06
N TYR A 177 37.52 -21.84 -17.52
CA TYR A 177 37.11 -21.86 -16.13
C TYR A 177 38.37 -22.08 -15.27
N ASP A 178 38.94 -21.01 -14.69
CA ASP A 178 40.03 -21.12 -13.71
C ASP A 178 39.45 -21.60 -12.37
N GLY A 179 39.30 -22.92 -12.27
CA GLY A 179 38.96 -23.62 -11.03
C GLY A 179 40.13 -23.60 -10.06
N ARG A 180 40.35 -22.47 -9.38
CA ARG A 180 41.25 -22.37 -8.22
C ARG A 180 40.49 -22.05 -6.95
N ASN A 181 39.78 -23.06 -6.46
CA ASN A 181 39.58 -23.25 -5.03
C ASN A 181 39.35 -24.74 -4.73
N THR A 182 40.44 -25.49 -4.65
CA THR A 182 40.46 -26.86 -4.14
C THR A 182 41.15 -26.86 -2.78
N GLY A 183 40.36 -26.58 -1.74
CA GLY A 183 40.66 -27.04 -0.39
C GLY A 183 40.75 -28.57 -0.40
N GLY A 184 41.87 -29.09 0.07
CA GLY A 184 42.22 -30.50 -0.04
C GLY A 184 41.25 -31.43 0.68
N TYR A 185 40.70 -32.37 -0.07
CA TYR A 185 40.30 -33.68 0.42
C TYR A 185 40.91 -34.72 -0.51
N GLN A 186 41.81 -35.53 0.05
CA GLN A 186 42.34 -36.73 -0.62
C GLN A 186 41.19 -37.69 -0.89
N ASN A 187 41.04 -38.13 -2.14
CA ASN A 187 40.14 -39.21 -2.50
C ASN A 187 40.83 -40.10 -3.56
N PRO A 188 41.01 -41.41 -3.30
CA PRO A 188 41.50 -42.36 -4.28
C PRO A 188 40.31 -43.01 -5.00
N GLY A 189 40.08 -42.70 -6.28
CA GLY A 189 39.01 -43.35 -7.06
C GLY A 189 38.78 -42.69 -8.42
N GLY A 190 38.67 -43.50 -9.48
CA GLY A 190 38.61 -43.07 -10.88
C GLY A 190 37.52 -42.03 -11.20
N TYR A 191 37.92 -40.99 -11.92
CA TYR A 191 37.07 -39.90 -12.40
C TYR A 191 36.24 -40.36 -13.60
N ASN A 192 34.90 -40.29 -13.49
CA ASN A 192 34.00 -40.42 -14.63
C ASN A 192 33.47 -39.03 -15.00
N PRO A 193 33.84 -38.44 -16.15
CA PRO A 193 33.41 -37.09 -16.57
C PRO A 193 31.88 -36.89 -16.58
N PHE A 194 31.11 -37.98 -16.64
CA PHE A 194 29.66 -37.99 -16.67
C PHE A 194 29.00 -37.66 -15.33
N SER A 195 29.57 -38.11 -14.19
CA SER A 195 29.00 -37.82 -12.86
C SER A 195 29.18 -36.36 -12.47
N GLN A 196 30.25 -35.73 -12.96
CA GLN A 196 30.53 -34.31 -12.74
C GLN A 196 29.48 -33.41 -13.40
N PHE A 197 29.12 -33.69 -14.66
CA PHE A 197 28.07 -32.93 -15.36
C PHE A 197 26.72 -33.02 -14.65
N LYS A 198 26.33 -34.24 -14.25
CA LYS A 198 25.07 -34.48 -13.52
C LYS A 198 25.02 -33.67 -12.22
N SER A 199 26.06 -33.74 -11.40
CA SER A 199 26.13 -33.01 -10.13
C SER A 199 26.08 -31.50 -10.33
N GLN A 200 26.77 -30.97 -11.35
CA GLN A 200 26.76 -29.54 -11.67
C GLN A 200 25.39 -29.07 -12.17
N TYR A 201 24.67 -29.91 -12.93
CA TYR A 201 23.31 -29.62 -13.40
C TYR A 201 22.30 -29.57 -12.25
N GLU A 202 22.30 -30.59 -11.38
CA GLU A 202 21.43 -30.63 -10.20
C GLU A 202 21.68 -29.42 -9.30
N GLN A 203 22.94 -29.06 -9.05
CA GLN A 203 23.30 -27.86 -8.28
C GLN A 203 22.81 -26.55 -8.93
N ALA A 204 22.88 -26.43 -10.26
CA ALA A 204 22.36 -25.26 -10.96
C ALA A 204 20.83 -25.18 -10.85
N CYS A 205 20.13 -26.31 -10.95
CA CYS A 205 18.69 -26.37 -10.70
C CYS A 205 18.33 -25.98 -9.26
N ASP A 206 19.11 -26.43 -8.27
CA ASP A 206 18.93 -26.06 -6.86
C ASP A 206 19.09 -24.56 -6.62
N VAL A 207 20.10 -23.94 -7.24
CA VAL A 207 20.33 -22.48 -7.16
C VAL A 207 19.15 -21.71 -7.76
N LEU A 208 18.56 -22.20 -8.85
CA LEU A 208 17.35 -21.62 -9.44
C LEU A 208 16.05 -22.07 -8.75
N GLY A 209 16.11 -23.03 -7.83
CA GLY A 209 14.94 -23.58 -7.14
C GLY A 209 13.94 -24.26 -8.08
N VAL A 210 14.41 -24.89 -9.15
CA VAL A 210 13.58 -25.59 -10.14
C VAL A 210 13.79 -27.09 -10.07
N SER A 211 12.81 -27.87 -10.55
CA SER A 211 12.96 -29.32 -10.67
C SER A 211 14.10 -29.69 -11.63
N TYR A 212 14.81 -30.79 -11.37
CA TYR A 212 15.85 -31.30 -12.28
C TYR A 212 15.29 -31.64 -13.68
N ASN A 213 13.99 -31.93 -13.77
CA ASN A 213 13.31 -32.22 -15.04
C ASN A 213 12.59 -30.99 -15.63
N ALA A 214 12.77 -29.80 -15.06
CA ALA A 214 12.11 -28.57 -15.47
C ALA A 214 12.25 -28.31 -16.98
N GLU A 215 11.23 -27.70 -17.57
CA GLU A 215 11.34 -27.19 -18.93
C GLU A 215 12.19 -25.91 -18.95
N TYR A 216 12.79 -25.62 -20.10
CA TYR A 216 13.59 -24.40 -20.26
C TYR A 216 12.76 -23.12 -20.05
N SER A 217 11.45 -23.18 -20.33
CA SER A 217 10.46 -22.13 -20.03
C SER A 217 10.35 -21.86 -18.51
N GLU A 218 10.37 -22.91 -17.70
CA GLU A 218 10.32 -22.85 -16.23
C GLU A 218 11.64 -22.36 -15.65
N ILE A 219 12.77 -22.81 -16.20
CA ILE A 219 14.13 -22.32 -15.87
C ILE A 219 14.22 -20.81 -16.12
N LYS A 220 13.77 -20.33 -17.30
CA LYS A 220 13.68 -18.90 -17.64
C LYS A 220 12.77 -18.13 -16.68
N SER A 221 11.61 -18.68 -16.34
CA SER A 221 10.66 -18.05 -15.42
C SER A 221 11.22 -17.92 -13.99
N SER A 222 11.89 -18.96 -13.48
CA SER A 222 12.51 -18.91 -12.16
C SER A 222 13.69 -17.95 -12.12
N TYR A 223 14.53 -17.97 -13.16
CA TYR A 223 15.61 -17.00 -13.33
C TYR A 223 15.10 -15.56 -13.29
N ARG A 224 14.03 -15.22 -14.05
CA ARG A 224 13.41 -13.88 -14.02
C ARG A 224 12.99 -13.45 -12.61
N LYS A 225 12.38 -14.36 -11.83
CA LYS A 225 11.94 -14.07 -10.45
C LYS A 225 13.14 -13.80 -9.53
N LEU A 226 14.19 -14.63 -9.61
CA LEU A 226 15.38 -14.50 -8.78
C LEU A 226 16.23 -13.29 -9.18
N ALA A 227 16.36 -13.01 -10.47
CA ALA A 227 17.00 -11.81 -10.99
C ALA A 227 16.29 -10.54 -10.50
N LYS A 228 14.95 -10.52 -10.50
CA LYS A 228 14.16 -9.41 -9.91
C LYS A 228 14.41 -9.23 -8.41
N LYS A 229 14.60 -10.33 -7.68
CA LYS A 229 14.83 -10.31 -6.22
C LYS A 229 16.23 -9.82 -5.83
N TYR A 230 17.25 -10.25 -6.57
CA TYR A 230 18.67 -9.99 -6.24
C TYR A 230 19.33 -8.92 -7.12
N HIS A 231 18.58 -8.19 -7.95
CA HIS A 231 19.13 -7.14 -8.80
C HIS A 231 19.90 -6.09 -7.98
N PRO A 232 21.13 -5.71 -8.37
CA PRO A 232 22.00 -4.83 -7.58
C PRO A 232 21.39 -3.44 -7.30
N ASP A 233 20.63 -2.88 -8.24
CA ASP A 233 19.99 -1.55 -8.06
C ASP A 233 18.71 -1.56 -7.21
N LEU A 234 18.10 -2.73 -6.97
CA LEU A 234 16.75 -2.83 -6.38
C LEU A 234 16.71 -3.65 -5.09
N SER A 235 17.65 -4.58 -4.91
CA SER A 235 17.70 -5.42 -3.72
C SER A 235 18.26 -4.66 -2.54
N LYS A 236 17.67 -4.87 -1.36
CA LYS A 236 18.16 -4.35 -0.07
C LYS A 236 18.94 -5.41 0.71
N GLU A 237 19.17 -6.58 0.13
CA GLU A 237 19.88 -7.68 0.78
C GLU A 237 21.40 -7.48 0.67
N ASN A 238 22.11 -7.70 1.78
CA ASN A 238 23.57 -7.49 1.85
C ASN A 238 24.37 -8.45 0.94
N ASN A 239 23.77 -9.56 0.52
CA ASN A 239 24.35 -10.59 -0.35
C ASN A 239 23.73 -10.60 -1.76
N ALA A 240 23.00 -9.54 -2.15
CA ALA A 240 22.31 -9.48 -3.43
C ALA A 240 23.26 -9.71 -4.61
N GLU A 241 24.42 -9.07 -4.63
CA GLU A 241 25.40 -9.21 -5.71
C GLU A 241 25.95 -10.64 -5.84
N GLU A 242 26.27 -11.29 -4.72
CA GLU A 242 26.79 -12.67 -4.72
C GLU A 242 25.72 -13.67 -5.18
N MET A 243 24.49 -13.51 -4.67
CA MET A 243 23.36 -14.34 -5.08
C MET A 243 23.01 -14.13 -6.55
N PHE A 244 23.05 -12.89 -7.03
CA PHE A 244 22.81 -12.56 -8.42
C PHE A 244 23.84 -13.23 -9.34
N LYS A 245 25.14 -13.19 -8.99
CA LYS A 245 26.19 -13.91 -9.73
C LYS A 245 25.93 -15.42 -9.76
N LYS A 246 25.57 -16.04 -8.62
CA LYS A 246 25.24 -17.47 -8.55
C LYS A 246 24.05 -17.83 -9.45
N VAL A 247 22.99 -17.02 -9.41
CA VAL A 247 21.77 -17.21 -10.23
C VAL A 247 22.08 -17.09 -11.72
N ASN A 248 22.93 -16.13 -12.11
CA ASN A 248 23.38 -15.99 -13.50
C ASN A 248 24.19 -17.20 -13.97
N ASN A 249 25.19 -17.62 -13.19
CA ASN A 249 26.04 -18.75 -13.55
C ASN A 249 25.23 -20.06 -13.68
N ALA A 250 24.26 -20.27 -12.77
CA ALA A 250 23.37 -21.42 -12.83
C ALA A 250 22.48 -21.40 -14.09
N PHE A 251 21.92 -20.24 -14.43
CA PHE A 251 21.10 -20.09 -15.63
C PHE A 251 21.91 -20.27 -16.93
N GLU A 252 23.13 -19.73 -16.99
CA GLU A 252 24.04 -19.89 -18.12
C GLU A 252 24.43 -21.37 -18.34
N PHE A 253 24.67 -22.11 -17.26
CA PHE A 253 24.92 -23.55 -17.34
C PHE A 253 23.68 -24.34 -17.79
N LEU A 254 22.47 -23.94 -17.38
CA LEU A 254 21.20 -24.58 -17.74
C LEU A 254 20.71 -24.17 -19.15
N SER A 255 21.61 -24.22 -20.13
CA SER A 255 21.29 -23.99 -21.54
C SER A 255 20.34 -25.06 -22.11
N GLU A 256 19.63 -24.76 -23.19
CA GLU A 256 18.76 -25.74 -23.86
C GLU A 256 19.50 -27.04 -24.23
N GLU A 257 20.78 -26.92 -24.60
CA GLU A 257 21.63 -28.07 -24.92
C GLU A 257 21.92 -28.91 -23.67
N ASN A 258 22.28 -28.29 -22.55
CA ASN A 258 22.57 -29.01 -21.31
C ASN A 258 21.32 -29.62 -20.69
N VAL A 259 20.16 -28.94 -20.76
CA VAL A 259 18.86 -29.48 -20.36
C VAL A 259 18.50 -30.69 -21.22
N ARG A 260 18.68 -30.60 -22.55
CA ARG A 260 18.43 -31.72 -23.46
C ARG A 260 19.39 -32.88 -23.20
N ARG A 261 20.67 -32.57 -22.97
CA ARG A 261 21.71 -33.55 -22.64
C ARG A 261 21.35 -34.30 -21.37
N TYR A 262 20.97 -33.59 -20.31
CA TYR A 262 20.55 -34.20 -19.04
C TYR A 262 19.31 -35.10 -19.19
N LYS A 263 18.32 -34.69 -19.98
CA LYS A 263 17.11 -35.49 -20.25
C LYS A 263 17.37 -36.77 -21.05
N ASN A 264 18.46 -36.82 -21.80
CA ASN A 264 18.86 -37.97 -22.63
C ASN A 264 19.87 -38.90 -21.94
N MET A 265 20.19 -38.65 -20.67
CA MET A 265 21.05 -39.49 -19.82
C MET A 265 20.25 -40.54 -19.07
#